data_AF-A0A9E5G8I5-F1
#
_entry.id   AF-A0A9E5G8I5-F1
#
_cell.length_a   1.000
_cell.length_b   1.000
_cell.length_c   1.000
_cell.angle_alpha   90.00
_cell.angle_beta   90.00
_cell.angle_gamma   90.00
#
_symmetry.space_group_name_H-M   'P 1'
#
loop_
_entity.id
_entity.type
_entity.pdbx_description
1 polymer ?
#
loop_
_entity_poly.entity_id
_entity_poly.type
_entity_poly.pdbx_seq_one_letter_code
_entity_poly.pdbx_strand_id
1 'polypeptide(L)'
;MQPNIKVFLCTDDGRRFFGEGPYALLKGIEKTHSLRAASQQMGMAYTKALELMRGAENALGTALTTKTIGGKGGGGSQLTAAAKDLMMRYEQYETACSEANSRLFATFFGSFTPSSFDSDGQ
;
A
#
# COMPACT_ATOMS: atom_id res chain seq x y z
N MET A 1 10.11 1.75 23.30
CA MET A 1 9.00 1.20 22.47
C MET A 1 8.80 2.11 21.27
N GLN A 2 8.32 1.59 20.13
CA GLN A 2 8.09 2.37 18.90
C GLN A 2 6.71 2.05 18.32
N PRO A 3 5.94 3.03 17.83
CA PRO A 3 4.63 2.77 17.25
C PRO A 3 4.76 2.31 15.79
N ASN A 4 3.87 1.41 15.38
CA ASN A 4 3.80 0.94 13.99
C ASN A 4 2.33 0.77 13.59
N ILE A 5 1.92 1.41 12.50
CA ILE A 5 0.58 1.28 11.94
C ILE A 5 0.67 0.95 10.45
N LYS A 6 -0.34 0.24 9.95
CA LYS A 6 -0.52 0.00 8.52
C LYS A 6 -1.88 0.52 8.09
N VAL A 7 -1.90 1.34 7.04
CA VAL A 7 -3.11 1.93 6.49
C VAL A 7 -3.61 1.07 5.34
N PHE A 8 -4.91 0.77 5.35
CA PHE A 8 -5.60 0.04 4.29
C PHE A 8 -6.92 0.72 3.96
N LEU A 9 -7.29 0.72 2.69
CA LEU A 9 -8.65 1.03 2.26
C LEU A 9 -9.44 -0.28 2.16
N CYS A 10 -10.64 -0.26 2.73
CA CYS A 10 -11.53 -1.40 2.81
C CYS A 10 -12.85 -1.10 2.11
N THR A 11 -13.47 -2.14 1.57
CA THR A 11 -14.89 -2.12 1.18
C THR A 11 -15.77 -2.08 2.42
N ASP A 12 -17.06 -1.78 2.24
CA ASP A 12 -18.04 -1.68 3.35
C ASP A 12 -18.17 -2.97 4.17
N ASP A 13 -17.89 -4.12 3.57
CA ASP A 13 -17.85 -5.43 4.25
C ASP A 13 -16.50 -5.74 4.92
N GLY A 14 -15.59 -4.76 4.99
CA GLY A 14 -14.32 -4.85 5.70
C GLY A 14 -13.18 -5.52 4.94
N ARG A 15 -13.37 -5.92 3.68
CA ARG A 15 -12.29 -6.52 2.87
C ARG A 15 -11.31 -5.45 2.40
N ARG A 16 -10.01 -5.67 2.64
CA ARG A 16 -8.93 -4.78 2.20
C ARG A 16 -8.74 -4.90 0.69
N PHE A 17 -8.79 -3.79 -0.02
CA PHE A 17 -8.55 -3.76 -1.47
C PHE A 17 -7.36 -2.88 -1.88
N PHE A 18 -6.98 -1.93 -1.03
CA PHE A 18 -5.86 -1.04 -1.30
C PHE A 18 -5.01 -0.80 -0.04
N GLY A 19 -3.71 -0.61 -0.25
CA GLY A 19 -2.72 -0.43 0.81
C GLY A 19 -1.32 -0.48 0.21
N GLU A 20 -0.32 -0.79 1.04
CA GLU A 20 1.09 -0.85 0.66
C GLU A 20 1.37 -1.65 -0.63
N GLY A 21 0.76 -2.83 -0.78
CA GLY A 21 0.99 -3.73 -1.93
C GLY A 21 0.54 -3.14 -3.28
N PRO A 22 -0.77 -2.89 -3.48
CA PRO A 22 -1.27 -2.25 -4.70
C PRO A 22 -0.63 -0.88 -4.97
N TYR A 23 -0.38 -0.08 -3.93
CA TYR A 23 0.29 1.20 -4.06
C TYR A 23 1.72 1.07 -4.61
N ALA A 24 2.52 0.14 -4.07
CA ALA A 24 3.87 -0.13 -4.55
C ALA A 24 3.89 -0.66 -5.99
N LEU A 25 2.92 -1.51 -6.36
CA LEU A 25 2.77 -1.95 -7.75
C LEU A 25 2.51 -0.77 -8.69
N LEU A 26 1.60 0.14 -8.33
CA LEU A 26 1.30 1.32 -9.15
C LEU A 26 2.52 2.25 -9.26
N LYS A 27 3.26 2.50 -8.18
CA LYS A 27 4.55 3.23 -8.22
C LYS A 27 5.56 2.54 -9.14
N GLY A 28 5.63 1.22 -9.12
CA GLY A 28 6.48 0.45 -10.03
C GLY A 28 6.05 0.59 -11.49
N ILE A 29 4.75 0.55 -11.76
CA ILE A 29 4.19 0.75 -13.11
C ILE A 29 4.47 2.16 -13.62
N GLU A 30 4.38 3.18 -12.76
CA GLU A 30 4.72 4.56 -13.13
C GLU A 30 6.15 4.68 -13.67
N LYS A 31 7.09 3.95 -13.06
CA LYS A 31 8.51 3.95 -13.44
C LYS A 31 8.83 3.05 -14.63
N THR A 32 8.17 1.90 -14.72
CA THR A 32 8.54 0.83 -15.67
C THR A 32 7.60 0.70 -16.85
N HIS A 33 6.44 1.34 -16.79
CA HIS A 33 5.32 1.19 -17.73
C HIS A 33 4.91 -0.28 -17.96
N SER A 34 5.10 -1.15 -16.95
CA SER A 34 4.83 -2.58 -17.04
C SER A 34 4.51 -3.19 -15.67
N LEU A 35 3.31 -3.77 -15.53
CA LEU A 35 2.94 -4.50 -14.31
C LEU A 35 3.88 -5.68 -14.04
N ARG A 36 4.37 -6.34 -15.11
CA ARG A 36 5.31 -7.46 -14.98
C ARG A 36 6.67 -7.01 -14.45
N ALA A 37 7.20 -5.91 -14.96
CA ALA A 37 8.47 -5.37 -14.48
C ALA A 37 8.34 -4.87 -13.03
N ALA A 38 7.24 -4.19 -12.71
CA ALA A 38 6.93 -3.76 -11.34
C ALA A 38 6.85 -4.96 -10.37
N SER A 39 6.13 -6.03 -10.74
CA SER A 39 6.03 -7.22 -9.88
C SER A 39 7.37 -7.91 -9.69
N GLN A 40 8.20 -7.99 -10.74
CA GLN A 40 9.55 -8.55 -10.65
C GLN A 40 10.45 -7.74 -9.72
N GLN A 41 10.42 -6.41 -9.78
CA GLN A 41 11.18 -5.54 -8.87
C GLN A 41 10.76 -5.74 -7.41
N MET A 42 9.50 -6.10 -7.17
CA MET A 42 8.97 -6.41 -5.83
C MET A 42 9.22 -7.86 -5.38
N GLY A 43 9.88 -8.70 -6.20
CA GLY A 43 9.98 -10.14 -5.93
C GLY A 43 8.63 -10.85 -5.90
N MET A 44 7.60 -10.25 -6.51
CA MET A 44 6.21 -10.72 -6.49
C MET A 44 5.89 -11.51 -7.76
N ALA A 45 5.23 -12.66 -7.59
CA ALA A 45 4.68 -13.42 -8.70
C ALA A 45 3.71 -12.55 -9.52
N TYR A 46 3.84 -12.59 -10.85
CA TYR A 46 3.01 -11.77 -11.75
C TYR A 46 1.50 -12.04 -11.57
N THR A 47 1.11 -13.29 -11.33
CA THR A 47 -0.28 -13.66 -11.04
C THR A 47 -0.80 -12.97 -9.78
N LYS A 48 0.03 -12.85 -8.75
CA LYS A 48 -0.34 -12.14 -7.51
C LYS A 48 -0.51 -10.65 -7.74
N ALA A 49 0.36 -10.05 -8.56
CA ALA A 49 0.24 -8.65 -8.94
C ALA A 49 -1.06 -8.37 -9.70
N LEU A 50 -1.43 -9.27 -10.64
CA LEU A 50 -2.71 -9.20 -11.35
C LEU A 50 -3.91 -9.33 -10.41
N GLU A 51 -3.88 -10.26 -9.46
CA GLU A 51 -4.95 -10.41 -8.46
C GLU A 51 -5.13 -9.15 -7.60
N LEU A 52 -4.03 -8.58 -7.11
CA LEU A 52 -4.07 -7.35 -6.32
C LEU A 52 -4.63 -6.18 -7.12
N MET A 53 -4.18 -6.00 -8.37
CA MET A 53 -4.69 -4.95 -9.25
C MET A 53 -6.17 -5.13 -9.55
N ARG A 54 -6.61 -6.35 -9.91
CA ARG A 54 -8.03 -6.65 -10.16
C ARG A 54 -8.89 -6.45 -8.93
N GLY A 55 -8.41 -6.85 -7.75
CA GLY A 55 -9.12 -6.64 -6.49
C GLY A 55 -9.35 -5.15 -6.22
N ALA A 56 -8.32 -4.33 -6.43
CA ALA A 56 -8.42 -2.88 -6.28
C ALA A 56 -9.37 -2.25 -7.31
N GLU A 57 -9.23 -2.60 -8.59
CA GLU A 57 -10.08 -2.09 -9.67
C GLU A 57 -11.56 -2.46 -9.48
N ASN A 58 -11.84 -3.69 -9.04
CA ASN A 58 -13.20 -4.16 -8.76
C ASN A 58 -13.83 -3.40 -7.59
N ALA A 59 -13.07 -3.15 -6.51
CA ALA A 59 -13.56 -2.41 -5.35
C ALA A 59 -13.81 -0.92 -5.67
N LEU A 60 -13.00 -0.34 -6.56
CA LEU A 60 -13.13 1.07 -6.97
C LEU A 60 -14.14 1.28 -8.10
N GLY A 61 -14.51 0.22 -8.83
CA GLY A 61 -15.36 0.33 -10.02
C GLY A 61 -14.70 1.04 -11.21
N THR A 62 -13.36 1.19 -11.21
CA THR A 62 -12.61 1.85 -12.28
C THR A 62 -11.27 1.17 -12.51
N ALA A 63 -10.81 1.19 -13.77
CA ALA A 63 -9.47 0.73 -14.12
C ALA A 63 -8.40 1.66 -13.54
N LEU A 64 -7.34 1.06 -13.01
CA LEU A 64 -6.16 1.75 -12.50
C LEU A 64 -5.03 1.75 -13.54
N THR A 65 -5.10 0.82 -14.50
CA THR A 65 -4.14 0.76 -15.61
C THR A 65 -4.84 0.74 -16.96
N THR A 66 -4.28 1.47 -17.93
CA THR A 66 -4.63 1.31 -19.35
C THR A 66 -3.72 0.26 -19.97
N LYS A 67 -4.31 -0.66 -20.73
CA LYS A 67 -3.56 -1.62 -21.53
C LYS A 67 -3.29 -1.03 -22.91
N THR A 68 -2.02 -1.00 -23.32
CA THR A 68 -1.70 -0.77 -24.72
C THR A 68 -1.82 -2.11 -25.45
N ILE A 69 -2.86 -2.28 -26.27
CA ILE A 69 -3.00 -3.46 -27.14
C ILE A 69 -2.01 -3.29 -28.30
N GLY A 70 -0.92 -4.07 -28.33
CA GLY A 70 -0.04 -4.05 -29.51
C GLY A 70 1.26 -4.85 -29.46
N GLY A 71 1.35 -5.86 -30.33
CA GLY A 71 2.60 -6.29 -31.00
C GLY A 71 3.56 -7.24 -30.27
N LYS A 72 4.50 -7.82 -31.05
CA LYS A 72 5.51 -8.85 -30.71
C LYS A 72 6.38 -8.58 -29.46
N GLY A 73 6.28 -7.40 -28.84
CA GLY A 73 7.06 -6.98 -27.65
C GLY A 73 6.31 -6.96 -26.32
N GLY A 74 4.99 -7.23 -26.30
CA GLY A 74 4.19 -7.26 -25.06
C GLY A 74 3.63 -5.89 -24.66
N GLY A 75 2.31 -5.82 -24.51
CA GLY A 75 1.58 -4.59 -24.19
C GLY A 75 2.01 -3.98 -22.85
N GLY A 76 2.30 -2.68 -22.86
CA GLY A 76 2.62 -1.91 -21.66
C GLY A 76 1.41 -1.68 -20.76
N SER A 77 1.68 -1.29 -19.51
CA SER A 77 0.69 -0.82 -18.55
C SER A 77 1.01 0.63 -18.21
N GLN A 78 0.06 1.54 -18.43
CA GLN A 78 0.18 2.93 -18.00
C GLN A 78 -0.88 3.24 -16.94
N LEU A 79 -0.57 4.15 -16.02
CA LEU A 79 -1.51 4.57 -14.99
C LEU A 79 -2.65 5.41 -15.56
N THR A 80 -3.89 5.13 -15.14
CA THR A 80 -5.02 6.03 -15.42
C THR A 80 -4.92 7.30 -14.57
N ALA A 81 -5.66 8.35 -14.94
CA ALA A 81 -5.77 9.55 -14.11
C ALA A 81 -6.34 9.22 -12.71
N ALA A 82 -7.31 8.31 -12.65
CA ALA A 82 -7.88 7.81 -11.39
C ALA A 82 -6.82 7.14 -10.50
N ALA A 83 -5.92 6.34 -11.07
CA ALA A 83 -4.83 5.73 -10.31
C ALA A 83 -3.88 6.77 -9.72
N LYS A 84 -3.51 7.80 -10.49
CA LYS A 84 -2.62 8.88 -10.00
C LYS A 84 -3.27 9.68 -8.86
N ASP A 85 -4.55 10.02 -9.00
CA ASP A 85 -5.29 10.71 -7.93
C ASP A 85 -5.41 9.85 -6.67
N LEU A 86 -5.74 8.56 -6.82
CA LEU A 86 -5.79 7.60 -5.72
C LEU A 86 -4.45 7.49 -5.00
N MET A 87 -3.35 7.34 -5.73
CA MET A 87 -2.00 7.24 -5.18
C MET A 87 -1.63 8.48 -4.37
N MET A 88 -1.86 9.67 -4.92
CA MET A 88 -1.58 10.94 -4.25
C MET A 88 -2.37 11.07 -2.95
N ARG A 89 -3.67 10.78 -2.97
CA ARG A 89 -4.52 10.82 -1.76
C ARG A 89 -4.11 9.79 -0.72
N TYR A 90 -3.78 8.58 -1.16
CA TYR A 90 -3.34 7.51 -0.27
C TYR A 90 -2.02 7.87 0.42
N GLU A 91 -1.05 8.42 -0.30
CA GLU A 91 0.23 8.87 0.26
C GLU A 91 0.05 9.97 1.32
N GLN A 92 -0.78 10.97 1.03
CA GLN A 92 -1.11 12.04 1.97
C GLN A 92 -1.79 11.50 3.22
N TYR A 93 -2.75 10.59 3.06
CA TYR A 93 -3.47 9.99 4.17
C TYR A 93 -2.58 9.09 5.04
N GLU A 94 -1.74 8.26 4.42
CA GLU A 94 -0.79 7.39 5.12
C GLU A 94 0.22 8.21 5.93
N THR A 95 0.76 9.28 5.33
CA THR A 95 1.66 10.23 6.02
C THR A 95 0.97 10.86 7.23
N ALA A 96 -0.24 11.39 7.05
CA ALA A 96 -0.99 12.03 8.14
C ALA A 96 -1.32 11.04 9.28
N CYS A 97 -1.65 9.79 8.94
CA CYS A 97 -1.86 8.74 9.93
C CYS A 97 -0.57 8.44 10.71
N SER A 98 0.57 8.33 10.03
CA SER A 98 1.88 8.04 10.65
C SER A 98 2.32 9.15 11.61
N GLU A 99 2.13 10.41 11.20
CA GLU A 99 2.40 11.58 12.04
C GLU A 99 1.49 11.62 13.28
N ALA A 100 0.18 11.39 13.09
CA ALA A 100 -0.77 11.35 14.19
C ALA A 100 -0.46 10.20 15.16
N ASN A 101 -0.13 9.02 14.64
CA ASN A 101 0.26 7.85 15.43
C ASN A 101 1.53 8.13 16.26
N SER A 102 2.55 8.74 15.65
CA SER A 102 3.78 9.11 16.36
C SER A 102 3.50 10.10 17.50
N ARG A 103 2.69 11.13 17.22
CA ARG A 103 2.27 12.12 18.23
C ARG A 103 1.48 11.49 19.37
N LEU A 104 0.45 10.70 19.05
CA LEU A 104 -0.39 10.04 20.05
C LEU A 104 0.42 9.05 20.89
N PHE A 105 1.32 8.29 20.26
CA PHE A 105 2.20 7.40 20.99
C PHE A 105 3.07 8.14 22.01
N ALA A 106 3.67 9.27 21.63
CA ALA A 106 4.43 10.11 22.55
C ALA A 106 3.54 10.65 23.70
N THR A 107 2.30 11.03 23.41
CA THR A 107 1.34 11.50 24.42
C THR A 107 0.97 10.42 25.44
N PHE A 108 0.67 9.20 25.00
CA PHE A 108 0.18 8.13 25.88
C PHE A 108 1.28 7.27 26.52
N PHE A 109 2.40 7.09 25.82
CA PHE A 109 3.49 6.19 26.25
C PHE A 109 4.80 6.91 26.52
N GLY A 110 4.89 8.24 26.36
CA GLY A 110 6.13 8.99 26.53
C GLY A 110 6.71 8.94 27.95
N SER A 111 5.85 8.85 28.97
CA SER A 111 6.25 8.68 30.38
C SER A 111 6.08 7.25 30.89
N PHE A 112 5.68 6.31 30.02
CA PHE A 112 5.51 4.91 30.42
C PHE A 112 6.89 4.27 30.57
N THR A 113 7.28 4.07 31.83
CA THR A 113 8.45 3.26 32.17
C THR A 113 7.90 1.93 32.66
N PRO A 114 8.15 0.80 31.97
CA PRO A 114 7.85 -0.49 32.56
C PRO A 114 8.61 -0.57 33.87
N SER A 115 7.91 -0.78 34.99
CA SER A 115 8.56 -1.09 36.26
C SER A 115 9.56 -2.20 35.99
N SER A 116 10.82 -1.99 36.37
CA SER A 116 11.83 -3.05 36.35
C SER A 116 11.18 -4.29 36.94
N PHE A 117 11.16 -5.39 36.16
CA PHE A 117 10.76 -6.70 36.65
C PHE A 117 11.38 -6.87 38.02
N ASP A 118 10.53 -7.07 39.03
CA ASP A 118 10.94 -7.32 40.40
C ASP A 118 12.03 -8.38 40.37
N SER A 119 13.24 -7.90 40.57
CA SER A 119 14.42 -8.71 40.75
C SER A 119 14.38 -9.15 42.19
N ASP A 120 13.43 -10.02 42.56
CA ASP A 120 13.47 -10.73 43.83
C ASP A 120 12.53 -11.93 43.81
N GLY A 121 13.11 -13.13 43.90
CA GLY A 121 12.33 -14.35 44.06
C GLY A 121 13.08 -15.66 43.86
N GLN A 122 14.20 -15.82 44.58
CA GLN A 122 14.79 -17.09 45.06
C GLN A 122 15.91 -17.77 44.26
#